data_AF-A0A0Q6RLI8-F1
#
_entry.id   AF-A0A0Q6RLI8-F1
#
_cell.length_a   1.000
_cell.length_b   1.000
_cell.length_c   1.000
_cell.angle_alpha   90.00
_cell.angle_beta   90.00
_cell.angle_gamma   90.00
#
_symmetry.space_group_name_H-M   'P 1'
#
loop_
_entity.id
_entity.type
_entity.pdbx_description
1 polymer ?
#
loop_
_entity_poly.entity_id
_entity_poly.type
_entity_poly.pdbx_seq_one_letter_code
_entity_poly.pdbx_strand_id
1 'polypeptide(L)'
;MSVAFDFEAALFEWSGNAAWHFVAVPEPISDEIAARTEGFTTGFGSVRVRVRIGSTEWATSVFPDSKTGCYLLPVKKAVRQAEGLTAGSTARVHLELAEVRT
;
A
#
# COMPACT_ATOMS: atom_id res chain seq x y z
N MET A 1 18.55 -5.28 -6.41
CA MET A 1 18.23 -3.87 -6.08
C MET A 1 16.74 -3.83 -5.84
N SER A 2 16.32 -3.51 -4.61
CA SER A 2 14.91 -3.31 -4.31
C SER A 2 14.42 -2.01 -4.94
N VAL A 3 13.17 -2.00 -5.39
CA VAL A 3 12.51 -0.83 -5.97
C VAL A 3 11.67 -0.18 -4.89
N ALA A 4 11.82 1.12 -4.69
CA ALA A 4 11.10 1.87 -3.69
C ALA A 4 10.44 3.13 -4.28
N PHE A 5 9.33 3.53 -3.68
CA PHE A 5 8.49 4.64 -4.08
C PHE A 5 8.14 5.49 -2.87
N ASP A 6 8.19 6.80 -3.02
CA ASP A 6 7.75 7.77 -2.01
C ASP A 6 6.56 8.55 -2.56
N PHE A 7 5.46 8.58 -1.80
CA PHE A 7 4.27 9.32 -2.20
C PHE A 7 3.45 9.80 -0.99
N GLU A 8 2.59 10.77 -1.26
CA GLU A 8 1.56 11.23 -0.31
C GLU A 8 0.20 10.81 -0.82
N ALA A 9 -0.64 10.27 0.06
CA ALA A 9 -2.01 9.94 -0.28
C ALA A 9 -2.92 9.97 0.95
N ALA A 10 -4.20 10.25 0.71
CA ALA A 10 -5.19 10.36 1.78
C ALA A 10 -5.55 8.97 2.32
N LEU A 11 -5.55 8.86 3.65
CA LEU A 11 -6.09 7.70 4.34
C LEU A 11 -7.62 7.76 4.29
N PHE A 12 -8.26 6.69 3.83
CA PHE A 12 -9.72 6.60 3.81
C PHE A 12 -10.22 5.32 4.48
N GLU A 13 -11.43 5.38 5.03
CA GLU A 13 -12.10 4.22 5.59
C GLU A 13 -12.83 3.47 4.48
N TRP A 14 -12.68 2.15 4.43
CA TRP A 14 -13.41 1.31 3.49
C TRP A 14 -14.84 1.08 4.00
N SER A 15 -15.83 1.25 3.14
CA SER A 15 -17.26 1.21 3.46
C SER A 15 -17.84 -0.19 3.77
N GLY A 16 -17.02 -1.11 4.30
CA GLY A 16 -17.43 -2.46 4.68
C GLY A 16 -17.78 -2.59 6.18
N ASN A 17 -18.31 -3.75 6.55
CA ASN A 17 -18.69 -4.08 7.94
C ASN A 17 -17.50 -4.16 8.93
N ALA A 18 -16.28 -3.93 8.45
CA ALA A 18 -15.06 -3.90 9.22
C ALA A 18 -14.33 -2.57 8.94
N ALA A 19 -13.89 -1.89 10.02
CA ALA A 19 -13.26 -0.58 10.00
C ALA A 19 -11.82 -0.59 9.41
N TRP A 20 -11.68 -1.09 8.19
CA TRP A 20 -10.43 -1.10 7.45
C TRP A 20 -10.11 0.31 6.95
N HIS A 21 -8.84 0.67 7.02
CA HIS A 21 -8.35 1.94 6.50
C HIS A 21 -7.29 1.66 5.46
N PHE A 22 -7.36 2.40 4.35
CA PHE A 22 -6.49 2.22 3.20
C PHE A 22 -5.93 3.55 2.72
N VAL A 23 -4.80 3.44 2.04
CA VAL A 23 -4.25 4.49 1.19
C VAL A 23 -4.21 3.94 -0.23
N ALA A 24 -4.66 4.74 -1.20
CA ALA A 24 -4.51 4.40 -2.62
C ALA A 24 -3.10 4.78 -3.08
N VAL A 25 -2.39 3.81 -3.66
CA VAL A 25 -1.12 4.06 -4.32
C VAL A 25 -1.42 4.85 -5.61
N PRO A 26 -0.74 5.98 -5.87
CA PRO A 26 -0.97 6.78 -7.07
C PRO A 26 -0.89 5.94 -8.35
N GLU A 27 -1.73 6.26 -9.33
CA GLU A 27 -1.85 5.52 -10.60
C GLU A 27 -0.49 5.26 -11.29
N PRO A 28 0.41 6.25 -11.45
CA PRO A 28 1.70 6.01 -12.11
C PRO A 28 2.59 4.99 -11.36
N ILE A 29 2.51 5.00 -10.03
CA ILE A 29 3.25 4.04 -9.19
C ILE A 29 2.58 2.67 -9.26
N SER A 30 1.24 2.63 -9.28
CA SER A 30 0.50 1.38 -9.42
C SER A 30 0.81 0.68 -10.73
N ASP A 31 0.86 1.41 -11.85
CA ASP A 31 1.24 0.88 -13.16
C ASP A 31 2.67 0.31 -13.15
N GLU A 32 3.60 1.02 -12.52
CA GLU A 32 4.98 0.56 -12.40
C GLU A 32 5.08 -0.71 -11.53
N ILE A 33 4.34 -0.79 -10.43
CA ILE A 33 4.25 -1.99 -9.59
C ILE A 33 3.68 -3.15 -10.40
N ALA A 34 2.59 -2.93 -11.16
CA ALA A 34 1.96 -3.95 -11.97
C ALA A 34 2.94 -4.49 -13.04
N ALA A 35 3.59 -3.59 -13.79
CA ALA A 35 4.56 -3.97 -14.83
C ALA A 35 5.75 -4.76 -14.28
N ARG A 36 6.23 -4.42 -13.07
CA ARG A 36 7.37 -5.10 -12.44
C ARG A 36 7.01 -6.44 -11.79
N THR A 37 5.74 -6.64 -11.44
CA THR A 37 5.28 -7.84 -10.72
C THR A 37 4.42 -8.77 -11.57
N GLU A 38 4.18 -8.42 -12.83
CA GLU A 38 3.52 -9.27 -13.81
C GLU A 38 4.18 -10.66 -13.86
N GLY A 39 3.37 -11.72 -13.75
CA GLY A 39 3.85 -13.11 -13.70
C GLY A 39 4.42 -13.57 -12.35
N PHE A 40 4.63 -12.67 -11.39
CA PHE A 40 5.22 -12.96 -10.07
C PHE A 40 4.28 -12.70 -8.88
N THR A 41 3.07 -12.19 -9.13
CA THR A 41 2.10 -11.94 -8.06
C THR A 41 1.57 -13.25 -7.47
N THR A 42 1.41 -13.28 -6.14
CA THR A 42 0.69 -14.37 -5.46
C THR A 42 -0.81 -14.13 -5.56
N GLY A 43 -1.63 -15.18 -5.32
CA GLY A 43 -3.08 -15.18 -5.50
C GLY A 43 -3.80 -13.84 -5.25
N PHE A 44 -4.78 -13.54 -6.12
CA PHE A 44 -5.53 -12.27 -6.22
C PHE A 44 -4.72 -11.04 -6.71
N GLY A 45 -3.54 -11.23 -7.30
CA GLY A 45 -2.73 -10.12 -7.85
C GLY A 45 -2.05 -9.26 -6.77
N SER A 46 -1.94 -9.80 -5.54
CA SER A 46 -1.35 -9.09 -4.42
C SER A 46 0.18 -9.03 -4.53
N VAL A 47 0.74 -7.90 -4.11
CA VAL A 47 2.19 -7.63 -4.17
C VAL A 47 2.72 -7.42 -2.75
N ARG A 48 3.77 -8.17 -2.37
CA ARG A 48 4.43 -8.00 -1.07
C ARG A 48 5.30 -6.75 -1.07
N VAL A 49 5.18 -5.98 0.01
CA VAL A 49 5.87 -4.72 0.19
C VAL A 49 6.37 -4.57 1.63
N ARG A 50 7.43 -3.80 1.78
CA ARG A 50 7.81 -3.17 3.05
C ARG A 50 7.39 -1.72 2.99
N VAL A 51 6.76 -1.23 4.04
CA VAL A 51 6.16 0.10 4.07
C VAL A 51 6.63 0.84 5.30
N ARG A 52 6.91 2.12 5.16
CA ARG A 52 7.18 3.04 6.25
C ARG A 52 6.29 4.27 6.13
N ILE A 53 5.65 4.65 7.23
CA ILE A 53 4.95 5.92 7.40
C ILE A 53 5.49 6.55 8.67
N GLY A 54 6.04 7.77 8.54
CA GLY A 54 6.75 8.43 9.64
C GLY A 54 7.86 7.55 10.22
N SER A 55 7.71 7.14 11.48
CA SER A 55 8.66 6.29 12.21
C SER A 55 8.33 4.79 12.17
N THR A 56 7.12 4.43 11.76
CA THR A 56 6.61 3.07 11.79
C THR A 56 6.89 2.35 10.47
N GLU A 57 7.61 1.23 10.54
CA GLU A 57 7.88 0.34 9.40
C GLU A 57 7.24 -1.04 9.62
N TRP A 58 6.64 -1.61 8.57
CA TRP A 58 6.10 -2.97 8.61
C TRP A 58 6.07 -3.64 7.22
N ALA A 59 6.04 -4.97 7.21
CA ALA A 59 5.79 -5.75 6.00
C ALA A 59 4.28 -6.02 5.82
N THR A 60 3.80 -5.90 4.58
CA THR A 60 2.40 -6.15 4.21
C THR A 60 2.30 -6.50 2.72
N SER A 61 1.08 -6.56 2.20
CA SER A 61 0.81 -6.58 0.77
C SER A 61 -0.05 -5.39 0.37
N VAL A 62 0.12 -4.93 -0.88
CA VAL A 62 -0.84 -4.09 -1.57
C VAL A 62 -1.73 -4.95 -2.46
N PHE A 63 -2.97 -4.52 -2.65
CA PHE A 63 -4.00 -5.29 -3.35
C PHE A 63 -4.57 -4.49 -4.51
N PRO A 64 -4.74 -5.09 -5.70
CA PRO A 64 -5.32 -4.38 -6.83
C PRO A 64 -6.80 -4.09 -6.52
N ASP A 65 -7.23 -2.85 -6.77
CA ASP A 65 -8.64 -2.49 -6.76
C ASP A 65 -9.19 -2.47 -8.18
N SER A 66 -10.11 -3.40 -8.49
CA SER A 66 -10.66 -3.55 -9.84
C SER A 66 -11.49 -2.36 -10.31
N LYS A 67 -11.88 -1.44 -9.42
CA LYS A 67 -12.67 -0.25 -9.79
C LYS A 67 -11.79 0.90 -10.24
N THR A 68 -10.66 1.12 -9.57
CA THR A 68 -9.75 2.24 -9.85
C THR A 68 -8.52 1.84 -10.65
N GLY A 69 -8.21 0.55 -10.76
CA GLY A 69 -6.95 0.06 -11.35
C GLY A 69 -5.72 0.32 -10.48
N CYS A 70 -5.88 0.99 -9.34
CA CYS A 70 -4.79 1.31 -8.42
C CYS A 70 -4.59 0.20 -7.38
N TYR A 71 -3.41 0.17 -6.78
CA TYR A 71 -3.15 -0.66 -5.61
C TYR A 71 -3.62 0.01 -4.32
N LEU A 72 -4.24 -0.76 -3.43
CA LEU A 72 -4.63 -0.35 -2.09
C LEU A 72 -3.65 -0.88 -1.05
N LEU A 73 -3.14 0.03 -0.23
CA LEU A 73 -2.29 -0.25 0.91
C LEU A 73 -3.13 -0.25 2.20
N PRO A 74 -3.33 -1.39 2.89
CA PRO A 74 -3.97 -1.40 4.20
C PRO A 74 -3.08 -0.76 5.27
N VAL A 75 -3.67 0.13 6.07
CA VAL A 75 -3.01 0.78 7.22
C VAL A 75 -3.62 0.28 8.52
N LYS A 76 -2.86 -0.54 9.25
CA LYS A 76 -3.30 -1.16 10.51
C LYS A 76 -3.61 -0.11 11.57
N LYS A 77 -4.56 -0.40 12.45
CA LYS A 77 -4.93 0.46 13.59
C LYS A 77 -3.71 0.90 14.44
N ALA A 78 -2.79 -0.01 14.72
CA ALA A 78 -1.59 0.29 15.51
C ALA A 78 -0.68 1.33 14.82
N VAL A 79 -0.49 1.23 13.49
CA VAL A 79 0.27 2.21 12.71
C VAL A 79 -0.42 3.58 12.75
N ARG A 80 -1.74 3.60 12.54
CA ARG A 80 -2.52 4.85 12.58
C ARG A 80 -2.43 5.54 13.94
N GLN A 81 -2.48 4.78 15.02
CA GLN A 81 -2.36 5.32 16.38
C GLN A 81 -0.95 5.85 16.66
N ALA A 82 0.10 5.13 16.23
CA ALA A 82 1.48 5.56 16.42
C ALA A 82 1.81 6.84 15.64
N GLU A 83 1.29 6.98 14.42
CA GLU A 83 1.59 8.11 13.53
C GLU A 83 0.50 9.19 13.51
N GLY A 84 -0.51 9.10 14.39
CA GLY A 84 -1.57 10.11 14.52
C GLY A 84 -2.50 10.26 13.32
N LEU A 85 -2.76 9.17 12.58
CA LEU A 85 -3.53 9.18 11.33
C LEU A 85 -5.01 8.85 11.56
N THR A 86 -5.88 9.69 10.99
CA THR A 86 -7.33 9.45 10.93
C THR A 86 -7.81 9.43 9.48
N ALA A 87 -9.04 8.98 9.23
CA ALA A 87 -9.63 9.11 7.89
C ALA A 87 -9.60 10.59 7.45
N GLY A 88 -9.19 10.84 6.21
CA GLY A 88 -8.93 12.17 5.66
C GLY A 88 -7.51 12.71 5.86
N SER A 89 -6.69 12.11 6.74
CA SER A 89 -5.29 12.51 6.91
C SER A 89 -4.45 12.14 5.69
N THR A 90 -3.52 13.01 5.31
CA THR A 90 -2.50 12.70 4.30
C THR A 90 -1.37 11.90 4.95
N ALA A 91 -1.13 10.69 4.44
CA ALA A 91 -0.01 9.85 4.86
C ALA A 91 1.16 10.00 3.88
N ARG A 92 2.38 10.21 4.41
CA ARG A 92 3.64 10.11 3.67
C ARG A 92 4.11 8.66 3.71
N VAL A 93 4.03 7.99 2.58
CA VAL A 93 4.31 6.56 2.44
C VAL A 93 5.61 6.37 1.69
N HIS A 94 6.53 5.64 2.31
CA HIS A 94 7.64 4.99 1.64
C HIS A 94 7.28 3.52 1.43
N LEU A 95 7.28 3.04 0.19
CA LEU A 95 6.88 1.70 -0.19
C LEU A 95 7.99 1.03 -0.98
N GLU A 96 8.49 -0.10 -0.49
CA GLU A 96 9.53 -0.91 -1.12
C GLU A 96 8.95 -2.26 -1.55
N LEU A 97 9.19 -2.65 -2.80
CA LEU A 97 8.81 -3.97 -3.29
C LEU A 97 9.67 -5.04 -2.64
N ALA A 98 9.03 -6.06 -2.06
CA ALA A 98 9.76 -7.21 -1.55
C ALA A 98 10.39 -7.99 -2.71
N GLU A 99 11.64 -8.43 -2.56
CA GLU A 99 12.31 -9.25 -3.57
C GLU A 99 11.50 -10.51 -3.88
N VAL A 100 11.12 -10.67 -5.15
CA VAL A 100 10.55 -11.91 -5.64
C VAL A 100 11.70 -12.90 -5.79
N ARG A 101 11.79 -13.88 -4.89
CA ARG A 101 12.73 -14.99 -5.07
C ARG A 101 12.18 -15.92 -6.14
N THR A 102 12.83 -15.93 -7.30
CA THR A 102 12.66 -16.93 -8.37
C THR A 102 13.10 -18.31 -7.87
#